data_AF-A0A3N1H5F4-F1
#
_entry.id   AF-A0A3N1H5F4-F1
#
_cell.length_a   1.000
_cell.length_b   1.000
_cell.length_c   1.000
_cell.angle_alpha   90.00
_cell.angle_beta   90.00
_cell.angle_gamma   90.00
#
_symmetry.space_group_name_H-M   'P 1'
#
loop_
_entity.id
_entity.type
_entity.pdbx_description
1 polymer ?
#
loop_
_entity_poly.entity_id
_entity_poly.type
_entity_poly.pdbx_seq_one_letter_code
_entity_poly.pdbx_strand_id
1 'polypeptide(L)'
;MTTDPWGSPQQPTGSESASFEDIINNPFIDTAAKFNAMADSALGHAVTLLHRRGEREVVELVLEVDKAIVEFDREYEEWTFWLEVSPEQYSCFTDVLVEKLRDTYREVCQRLQFHDFGLTIRETMPEVGPQWRDQLREQLTSPRRPTNQGRKVRLQPPKFREDYLAFTNQGEQTVYQALRQIQEKDLPRESTIGIYPLAGGRVPGRTWEPDFLVTYKGRAGVLEIDGPHHNGRRAMDATRDHLLMDAGVAFVDRIPVEAVDDPAELNAVLRRFLRRLGDAS
;
A
#
# COMPACT_ATOMS: atom_id res chain seq x y z
N MET A 1 49.13 -2.67 -10.11
CA MET A 1 47.80 -2.46 -9.52
C MET A 1 46.82 -2.47 -10.69
N THR A 2 46.53 -3.67 -11.21
CA THR A 2 45.40 -4.57 -10.88
C THR A 2 44.12 -4.15 -11.59
N THR A 3 44.08 -4.53 -12.87
CA THR A 3 42.88 -4.73 -13.67
C THR A 3 42.18 -6.01 -13.21
N ASP A 4 40.89 -5.93 -12.92
CA ASP A 4 40.05 -7.11 -12.69
C ASP A 4 39.66 -7.73 -14.05
N PRO A 5 39.73 -9.06 -14.27
CA PRO A 5 39.62 -9.67 -15.59
C PRO A 5 38.20 -10.09 -15.98
N TRP A 6 37.16 -9.61 -15.29
CA TRP A 6 35.78 -9.98 -15.57
C TRP A 6 34.90 -8.74 -15.74
N GLY A 7 34.66 -8.36 -16.99
CA GLY A 7 33.76 -7.27 -17.37
C GLY A 7 32.30 -7.58 -17.06
N SER A 8 31.91 -7.38 -15.81
CA SER A 8 30.50 -7.26 -15.41
C SER A 8 30.19 -5.77 -15.20
N PRO A 9 29.15 -5.21 -15.83
CA PRO A 9 28.71 -3.86 -15.51
C PRO A 9 28.36 -3.79 -14.02
N GLN A 10 28.96 -2.85 -13.31
CA GLN A 10 28.51 -2.48 -11.97
C GLN A 10 27.04 -2.07 -12.08
N GLN A 11 26.14 -2.83 -11.46
CA GLN A 11 24.76 -2.39 -11.28
C GLN A 11 24.77 -1.11 -10.43
N PRO A 12 24.11 -0.03 -10.87
CA PRO A 12 24.01 1.18 -10.07
C PRO A 12 23.30 0.85 -8.75
N THR A 13 24.02 1.07 -7.66
CA THR A 13 23.52 1.01 -6.29
C THR A 13 22.85 2.34 -5.98
N GLY A 14 21.53 2.32 -5.85
CA GLY A 14 20.71 3.49 -5.51
C GLY A 14 19.46 3.58 -6.37
N SER A 15 18.33 3.04 -5.89
CA SER A 15 17.02 3.46 -6.42
C SER A 15 16.65 4.80 -5.76
N GLU A 16 17.30 5.87 -6.22
CA GLU A 16 16.69 7.19 -6.14
C GLU A 16 15.40 7.09 -6.97
N SER A 17 14.24 7.17 -6.32
CA SER A 17 12.98 7.35 -7.03
C SER A 17 13.15 8.63 -7.85
N ALA A 18 13.18 8.49 -9.18
CA ALA A 18 13.30 9.63 -10.09
C ALA A 18 12.31 10.71 -9.67
N SER A 19 12.80 11.92 -9.47
CA SER A 19 11.93 13.05 -9.12
C SER A 19 10.93 13.31 -10.26
N PHE A 20 9.83 14.01 -9.98
CA PHE A 20 8.93 14.45 -11.05
C PHE A 20 9.69 15.23 -12.13
N GLU A 21 10.68 16.03 -11.74
CA GLU A 21 11.52 16.80 -12.67
C GLU A 21 12.37 15.88 -13.57
N ASP A 22 12.92 14.80 -13.03
CA ASP A 22 13.65 13.79 -13.80
C ASP A 22 12.74 13.10 -14.82
N ILE A 23 11.51 12.75 -14.43
CA ILE A 23 10.55 12.09 -15.32
C ILE A 23 10.08 13.03 -16.44
N ILE A 24 9.75 14.28 -16.09
CA ILE A 24 9.23 15.28 -17.02
C ILE A 24 10.28 15.63 -18.08
N ASN A 25 11.54 15.80 -17.67
CA ASN A 25 12.62 16.21 -18.57
C ASN A 25 13.29 15.04 -19.32
N ASN A 26 12.93 13.78 -19.03
CA ASN A 26 13.54 12.62 -19.67
C ASN A 26 13.10 12.49 -21.14
N PRO A 27 13.99 12.61 -22.14
CA PRO A 27 13.61 12.52 -23.56
C PRO A 27 13.14 11.12 -23.99
N PHE A 28 13.44 10.07 -23.22
CA PHE A 28 13.14 8.68 -23.55
C PHE A 28 11.81 8.16 -22.97
N ILE A 29 11.13 8.96 -22.16
CA ILE A 29 9.81 8.61 -21.59
C ILE A 29 8.71 8.98 -22.58
N ASP A 30 7.69 8.12 -22.68
CA ASP A 30 6.53 8.38 -23.53
C ASP A 30 5.74 9.62 -23.07
N THR A 31 5.01 10.23 -24.00
CA THR A 31 4.27 11.47 -23.74
C THR A 31 3.24 11.31 -22.63
N ALA A 32 2.57 10.14 -22.54
CA ALA A 32 1.54 9.91 -21.55
C ALA A 32 2.15 9.86 -20.13
N ALA A 33 3.27 9.18 -19.93
CA ALA A 33 3.98 9.12 -18.66
C ALA A 33 4.52 10.50 -18.24
N LYS A 34 5.00 11.32 -19.19
CA LYS A 34 5.35 12.72 -18.90
C LYS A 34 4.15 13.52 -18.45
N PHE A 35 3.04 13.42 -19.15
CA PHE A 35 1.82 14.16 -18.82
C PHE A 35 1.25 13.74 -17.48
N ASN A 36 1.26 12.45 -17.17
CA ASN A 36 0.92 11.95 -15.84
C ASN A 36 1.82 12.54 -14.76
N ALA A 37 3.14 12.57 -14.96
CA ALA A 37 4.07 13.16 -14.01
C ALA A 37 3.87 14.68 -13.82
N MET A 38 3.58 15.41 -14.90
CA MET A 38 3.27 16.85 -14.84
C MET A 38 1.97 17.10 -14.07
N ALA A 39 0.91 16.37 -14.40
CA ALA A 39 -0.40 16.51 -13.75
C ALA A 39 -0.34 16.14 -12.26
N ASP A 40 0.32 15.03 -11.92
CA ASP A 40 0.45 14.58 -10.53
C ASP A 40 1.32 15.54 -9.69
N SER A 41 2.40 16.07 -10.28
CA SER A 41 3.20 17.13 -9.65
C SER A 41 2.38 18.40 -9.41
N ALA A 42 1.57 18.83 -10.38
CA ALA A 42 0.68 19.98 -10.22
C ALA A 42 -0.40 19.74 -9.15
N LEU A 43 -0.96 18.53 -9.08
CA LEU A 43 -1.91 18.14 -8.04
C LEU A 43 -1.29 18.22 -6.65
N GLY A 44 -0.08 17.67 -6.47
CA GLY A 44 0.63 17.73 -5.19
C GLY A 44 0.89 19.16 -4.70
N HIS A 45 1.26 20.06 -5.61
CA HIS A 45 1.41 21.49 -5.32
C HIS A 45 0.06 22.15 -4.99
N ALA A 46 -1.00 21.84 -5.74
CA ALA A 46 -2.32 22.41 -5.53
C ALA A 46 -2.92 22.01 -4.17
N VAL A 47 -2.84 20.73 -3.82
CA VAL A 47 -3.30 20.20 -2.53
C VAL A 47 -2.50 20.79 -1.37
N THR A 48 -1.17 20.90 -1.53
CA THR A 48 -0.32 21.54 -0.51
C THR A 48 -0.69 23.02 -0.32
N LEU A 49 -1.00 23.73 -1.40
CA LEU A 49 -1.44 25.13 -1.36
C LEU A 49 -2.81 25.27 -0.68
N LEU A 50 -3.77 24.40 -1.01
CA LEU A 50 -5.08 24.33 -0.36
C LEU A 50 -4.95 24.06 1.15
N HIS A 51 -4.08 23.12 1.53
CA HIS A 51 -3.81 22.83 2.94
C HIS A 51 -3.31 24.09 3.68
N ARG A 52 -2.37 24.83 3.09
CA ARG A 52 -1.87 26.10 3.65
C ARG A 52 -2.92 27.21 3.69
N ARG A 53 -3.92 27.16 2.81
CA ARG A 53 -5.10 28.06 2.80
C ARG A 53 -6.16 27.65 3.83
N GLY A 54 -5.99 26.54 4.54
CA GLY A 54 -6.94 26.03 5.54
C GLY A 54 -8.07 25.18 4.95
N GLU A 55 -7.98 24.82 3.67
CA GLU A 55 -9.01 24.08 2.93
C GLU A 55 -8.88 22.57 3.16
N ARG A 56 -9.06 22.17 4.43
CA ARG A 56 -8.78 20.80 4.89
C ARG A 56 -9.68 19.74 4.25
N GLU A 57 -10.95 20.06 4.04
CA GLU A 57 -11.94 19.13 3.47
C GLU A 57 -11.55 18.67 2.05
N VAL A 58 -11.12 19.59 1.19
CA VAL A 58 -10.65 19.25 -0.17
C VAL A 58 -9.40 18.38 -0.12
N VAL A 59 -8.48 18.68 0.79
CA VAL A 59 -7.23 17.91 0.96
C VAL A 59 -7.52 16.48 1.38
N GLU A 60 -8.40 16.28 2.37
CA GLU A 60 -8.79 14.96 2.83
C GLU A 60 -9.46 14.15 1.71
N LEU A 61 -10.32 14.77 0.90
CA LEU A 61 -10.93 14.10 -0.25
C LEU A 61 -9.90 13.69 -1.31
N VAL A 62 -8.93 14.55 -1.65
CA VAL A 62 -7.92 14.21 -2.66
C VAL A 62 -7.03 13.05 -2.20
N LEU A 63 -6.79 12.89 -0.90
CA LEU A 63 -6.04 11.75 -0.36
C LEU A 63 -6.79 10.41 -0.46
N GLU A 64 -8.11 10.46 -0.64
CA GLU A 64 -8.96 9.29 -0.88
C GLU A 64 -9.09 8.95 -2.37
N VAL A 65 -8.46 9.73 -3.26
CA VAL A 65 -8.44 9.41 -4.70
C VAL A 65 -7.78 8.06 -4.90
N ASP A 66 -8.48 7.22 -5.65
CA ASP A 66 -7.96 5.93 -6.04
C ASP A 66 -6.83 6.18 -7.06
N LYS A 67 -7.18 6.65 -8.24
CA LYS A 67 -6.20 6.75 -9.33
C LYS A 67 -6.18 8.16 -9.89
N ALA A 68 -4.98 8.69 -10.11
CA ALA A 68 -4.79 9.91 -10.88
C ALA A 68 -4.20 9.52 -12.24
N ILE A 69 -4.89 9.85 -13.34
CA ILE A 69 -4.43 9.51 -14.68
C ILE A 69 -4.80 10.58 -15.72
N VAL A 70 -3.84 10.91 -16.59
CA VAL A 70 -4.09 11.74 -17.77
C VAL A 70 -4.42 10.84 -18.95
N GLU A 71 -5.57 11.10 -19.59
CA GLU A 71 -6.04 10.39 -20.76
C GLU A 71 -6.33 11.38 -21.90
N PHE A 72 -6.07 10.95 -23.14
CA PHE A 72 -6.42 11.74 -24.31
C PHE A 72 -7.86 11.44 -24.72
N ASP A 73 -8.72 12.46 -24.63
CA ASP A 73 -10.08 12.41 -25.14
C ASP A 73 -10.05 12.60 -26.66
N ARG A 74 -10.42 11.55 -27.39
CA ARG A 74 -10.44 11.57 -28.86
C ARG A 74 -11.63 12.34 -29.45
N GLU A 75 -12.69 12.53 -28.68
CA GLU A 75 -13.88 13.25 -29.15
C GLU A 75 -13.63 14.76 -29.14
N TYR A 76 -12.97 15.24 -28.09
CA TYR A 76 -12.65 16.67 -27.93
C TYR A 76 -11.22 17.04 -28.34
N GLU A 77 -10.38 16.05 -28.67
CA GLU A 77 -8.95 16.19 -28.98
C GLU A 77 -8.15 16.89 -27.86
N GLU A 78 -8.53 16.66 -26.61
CA GLU A 78 -7.97 17.29 -25.43
C GLU A 78 -7.41 16.24 -24.46
N TRP A 79 -6.41 16.63 -23.66
CA TRP A 79 -5.91 15.78 -22.57
C TRP A 79 -6.65 16.13 -21.29
N THR A 80 -7.23 15.11 -20.66
CA THR A 80 -8.04 15.24 -19.46
C THR A 80 -7.37 14.53 -18.29
N PHE A 81 -7.28 15.19 -17.13
CA PHE A 81 -6.74 14.63 -15.91
C PHE A 81 -7.86 14.13 -15.02
N TRP A 82 -7.99 12.81 -14.95
CA TRP A 82 -9.01 12.10 -14.20
C TRP A 82 -8.48 11.72 -12.82
N LEU A 83 -9.24 12.10 -11.80
CA LEU A 83 -9.15 11.52 -10.47
C LEU A 83 -10.28 10.49 -10.35
N GLU A 84 -9.91 9.21 -10.39
CA GLU A 84 -10.82 8.10 -10.17
C GLU A 84 -11.02 7.89 -8.67
N VAL A 85 -12.27 7.71 -8.26
CA VAL A 85 -12.65 7.54 -6.85
C VAL A 85 -13.62 6.38 -6.72
N SER A 86 -13.61 5.73 -5.56
CA SER A 86 -14.54 4.64 -5.28
C SER A 86 -16.00 5.15 -5.30
N PRO A 87 -16.97 4.36 -5.77
CA PRO A 87 -18.37 4.78 -5.87
C PRO A 87 -18.96 5.31 -4.55
N GLU A 88 -18.52 4.76 -3.41
CA GLU A 88 -18.95 5.19 -2.08
C GLU A 88 -18.48 6.62 -1.73
N GLN A 89 -17.37 7.08 -2.32
CA GLN A 89 -16.75 8.37 -2.06
C GLN A 89 -17.12 9.42 -3.10
N TYR A 90 -17.60 9.01 -4.28
CA TYR A 90 -17.94 9.93 -5.38
C TYR A 90 -18.88 11.05 -4.93
N SER A 91 -19.90 10.73 -4.13
CA SER A 91 -20.86 11.72 -3.62
C SER A 91 -20.26 12.79 -2.69
N CYS A 92 -19.07 12.55 -2.12
CA CYS A 92 -18.37 13.51 -1.28
C CYS A 92 -17.65 14.59 -2.12
N PHE A 93 -17.37 14.32 -3.39
CA PHE A 93 -16.79 15.29 -4.33
C PHE A 93 -17.87 16.23 -4.88
N THR A 94 -18.38 17.10 -4.01
CA THR A 94 -19.37 18.11 -4.42
C THR A 94 -18.79 19.09 -5.44
N ASP A 95 -19.63 19.64 -6.32
CA ASP A 95 -19.22 20.62 -7.34
C ASP A 95 -18.39 21.77 -6.75
N VAL A 96 -18.77 22.25 -5.57
CA VAL A 96 -18.06 23.35 -4.87
C VAL A 96 -16.61 22.96 -4.53
N LEU A 97 -16.40 21.73 -4.05
CA LEU A 97 -15.07 21.25 -3.67
C LEU A 97 -14.23 20.93 -4.91
N VAL A 98 -14.87 20.36 -5.95
CA VAL A 98 -14.22 20.05 -7.22
C VAL A 98 -13.78 21.32 -7.95
N GLU A 99 -14.62 22.35 -8.02
CA GLU A 99 -14.24 23.63 -8.64
C GLU A 99 -13.08 24.29 -7.87
N LYS A 100 -13.11 24.27 -6.53
CA LYS A 100 -12.02 24.81 -5.71
C LYS A 100 -10.69 24.11 -5.98
N LEU A 101 -10.72 22.79 -6.11
CA LEU A 101 -9.55 21.99 -6.49
C LEU A 101 -9.09 22.35 -7.90
N ARG A 102 -10.01 22.38 -8.87
CA ARG A 102 -9.72 22.67 -10.28
C ARG A 102 -9.10 24.05 -10.47
N ASP A 103 -9.63 25.08 -9.80
CA ASP A 103 -9.11 26.44 -9.88
C ASP A 103 -7.70 26.53 -9.30
N THR A 104 -7.45 25.88 -8.16
CA THR A 104 -6.11 25.85 -7.56
C THR A 104 -5.12 25.04 -8.40
N TYR A 105 -5.58 23.93 -8.99
CA TYR A 105 -4.79 23.13 -9.91
C TYR A 105 -4.39 23.92 -11.16
N ARG A 106 -5.35 24.63 -11.78
CA ARG A 106 -5.10 25.51 -12.93
C ARG A 106 -4.12 26.62 -12.58
N GLU A 107 -4.27 27.26 -11.42
CA GLU A 107 -3.34 28.26 -10.89
C GLU A 107 -1.90 27.71 -10.83
N VAL A 108 -1.74 26.47 -10.36
CA VAL A 108 -0.44 25.80 -10.26
C VAL A 108 0.12 25.44 -11.64
N CYS A 109 -0.67 24.84 -12.54
CA CYS A 109 -0.21 24.51 -13.88
C CYS A 109 0.31 25.75 -14.62
N GLN A 110 -0.38 26.88 -14.51
CA GLN A 110 0.06 28.14 -15.10
C GLN A 110 1.40 28.63 -14.53
N ARG A 111 1.60 28.51 -13.21
CA ARG A 111 2.86 28.91 -12.54
C ARG A 111 4.04 28.02 -12.91
N LEU A 112 3.80 26.72 -13.03
CA LEU A 112 4.80 25.73 -13.41
C LEU A 112 5.00 25.63 -14.93
N GLN A 113 4.21 26.38 -15.72
CA GLN A 113 4.17 26.31 -17.19
C GLN A 113 3.87 24.89 -17.71
N PHE A 114 3.04 24.14 -16.97
CA PHE A 114 2.54 22.84 -17.37
C PHE A 114 1.30 22.98 -18.25
N HIS A 115 0.99 21.93 -19.01
CA HIS A 115 -0.24 21.86 -19.78
C HIS A 115 -1.45 21.87 -18.85
N ASP A 116 -2.51 22.59 -19.21
CA ASP A 116 -3.78 22.53 -18.48
C ASP A 116 -4.56 21.30 -18.95
N PHE A 117 -4.42 20.22 -18.19
CA PHE A 117 -5.04 18.93 -18.48
C PHE A 117 -6.53 18.85 -18.10
N GLY A 118 -7.23 19.93 -17.73
CA GLY A 118 -8.66 19.85 -17.37
C GLY A 118 -8.98 18.82 -16.27
N LEU A 119 -8.82 19.20 -15.00
CA LEU A 119 -9.05 18.29 -13.86
C LEU A 119 -10.54 17.95 -13.66
N THR A 120 -10.84 16.66 -13.54
CA THR A 120 -12.19 16.15 -13.33
C THR A 120 -12.21 14.84 -12.53
N ILE A 121 -13.37 14.49 -11.99
CA ILE A 121 -13.58 13.33 -11.11
C ILE A 121 -14.47 12.31 -11.81
N ARG A 122 -14.14 11.02 -11.73
CA ARG A 122 -15.01 9.93 -12.18
C ARG A 122 -14.99 8.75 -11.21
N GLU A 123 -16.01 7.91 -11.28
CA GLU A 123 -16.02 6.65 -10.53
C GLU A 123 -15.00 5.67 -11.12
N THR A 124 -14.29 4.96 -10.24
CA THR A 124 -13.47 3.81 -10.63
C THR A 124 -14.38 2.73 -11.20
N MET A 125 -14.14 2.36 -12.45
CA MET A 125 -14.93 1.31 -13.10
C MET A 125 -14.61 -0.07 -12.51
N PRO A 126 -15.61 -0.87 -12.11
CA PRO A 126 -15.36 -2.22 -11.65
C PRO A 126 -14.82 -3.10 -12.79
N GLU A 127 -13.90 -3.99 -12.47
CA GLU A 127 -13.48 -5.03 -13.41
C GLU A 127 -14.60 -6.08 -13.55
N VAL A 128 -15.10 -6.26 -14.78
CA VAL A 128 -16.24 -7.12 -15.07
C VAL A 128 -15.80 -8.31 -15.92
N GLY A 129 -15.93 -9.53 -15.38
CA GLY A 129 -15.60 -10.77 -16.09
C GLY A 129 -16.72 -11.27 -17.03
N PRO A 130 -16.46 -12.26 -17.90
CA PRO A 130 -17.46 -12.76 -18.86
C PRO A 130 -18.75 -13.31 -18.23
N GLN A 131 -18.70 -13.72 -16.95
CA GLN A 131 -19.82 -14.30 -16.19
C GLN A 131 -20.49 -13.30 -15.24
N TRP A 132 -20.29 -12.00 -15.46
CA TRP A 132 -20.74 -10.96 -14.53
C TRP A 132 -22.22 -10.97 -14.22
N ARG A 133 -23.07 -11.40 -15.16
CA ARG A 133 -24.53 -11.48 -14.94
C ARG A 133 -24.88 -12.51 -13.89
N ASP A 134 -24.19 -13.65 -13.90
CA ASP A 134 -24.44 -14.73 -12.94
C ASP A 134 -23.83 -14.41 -11.59
N GLN A 135 -22.62 -13.82 -11.59
CA GLN A 135 -21.99 -13.29 -10.39
C GLN A 135 -22.89 -12.23 -9.73
N LEU A 136 -23.33 -11.21 -10.47
CA LEU A 136 -24.19 -10.16 -9.92
C LEU A 136 -25.53 -10.72 -9.41
N ARG A 137 -26.14 -11.69 -10.11
CA ARG A 137 -27.36 -12.36 -9.62
C ARG A 137 -27.11 -13.12 -8.33
N GLU A 138 -26.00 -13.84 -8.22
CA GLU A 138 -25.60 -14.54 -6.99
C GLU A 138 -25.40 -13.56 -5.83
N GLN A 139 -24.77 -12.41 -6.08
CA GLN A 139 -24.59 -11.33 -5.09
C GLN A 139 -25.91 -10.71 -4.64
N LEU A 140 -26.89 -10.58 -5.53
CA LEU A 140 -28.21 -10.00 -5.23
C LEU A 140 -29.17 -11.01 -4.56
N THR A 141 -29.03 -12.31 -4.82
CA THR A 141 -29.95 -13.36 -4.35
C THR A 141 -29.47 -14.11 -3.11
N SER A 142 -28.17 -14.06 -2.80
CA SER A 142 -27.62 -14.64 -1.58
C SER A 142 -27.86 -13.73 -0.36
N PRO A 143 -28.44 -14.22 0.75
CA PRO A 143 -28.54 -13.45 2.01
C PRO A 143 -27.18 -13.24 2.69
N ARG A 144 -26.11 -13.84 2.14
CA ARG A 144 -24.73 -13.58 2.52
C ARG A 144 -24.15 -12.57 1.55
N ARG A 145 -23.86 -11.37 2.07
CA ARG A 145 -22.94 -10.41 1.47
C ARG A 145 -21.73 -11.19 0.94
N PRO A 146 -21.45 -11.17 -0.36
CA PRO A 146 -20.17 -11.63 -0.87
C PRO A 146 -19.11 -10.78 -0.17
N THR A 147 -18.31 -11.40 0.68
CA THR A 147 -17.10 -10.77 1.18
C THR A 147 -16.13 -10.82 0.01
N ASN A 148 -15.81 -9.66 -0.57
CA ASN A 148 -14.57 -9.51 -1.33
C ASN A 148 -13.45 -9.96 -0.40
N GLN A 149 -13.04 -11.23 -0.49
CA GLN A 149 -11.89 -11.72 0.24
C GLN A 149 -10.67 -11.01 -0.34
N GLY A 150 -10.25 -9.95 0.34
CA GLY A 150 -8.85 -9.52 0.43
C GLY A 150 -8.24 -8.76 -0.74
N ARG A 151 -8.95 -8.40 -1.83
CA ARG A 151 -8.36 -7.53 -2.87
C ARG A 151 -8.45 -6.07 -2.43
N LYS A 152 -7.45 -5.59 -1.67
CA LYS A 152 -7.12 -4.15 -1.62
C LYS A 152 -6.67 -3.76 -3.03
N VAL A 153 -7.51 -3.05 -3.77
CA VAL A 153 -7.08 -2.38 -5.01
C VAL A 153 -6.09 -1.30 -4.57
N ARG A 154 -4.79 -1.55 -4.78
CA ARG A 154 -3.73 -0.56 -4.56
C ARG A 154 -3.36 0.05 -5.90
N LEU A 155 -3.22 1.36 -5.91
CA LEU A 155 -3.27 2.19 -7.12
C LEU A 155 -1.89 2.42 -7.73
N GLN A 156 -0.86 2.06 -6.95
CA GLN A 156 0.48 1.86 -7.42
C GLN A 156 0.93 0.44 -7.06
N PRO A 157 1.72 -0.24 -7.91
CA PRO A 157 2.34 -1.49 -7.53
C PRO A 157 3.21 -1.26 -6.29
N PRO A 158 3.05 -2.05 -5.22
CA PRO A 158 3.81 -1.86 -4.00
C PRO A 158 5.31 -1.98 -4.32
N LYS A 159 6.10 -0.98 -3.88
CA LYS A 159 7.56 -0.93 -4.07
C LYS A 159 8.24 -2.21 -3.61
N PHE A 160 7.72 -2.82 -2.54
CA PHE A 160 8.19 -4.06 -1.95
C PHE A 160 7.17 -5.17 -2.24
N ARG A 161 7.53 -6.09 -3.13
CA ARG A 161 6.68 -7.21 -3.56
C ARG A 161 7.51 -8.47 -3.72
N GLU A 162 7.00 -9.59 -3.21
CA GLU A 162 7.63 -10.91 -3.35
C GLU A 162 6.55 -11.99 -3.26
N ASP A 163 6.64 -13.06 -4.06
CA ASP A 163 5.68 -14.18 -4.08
C ASP A 163 4.21 -13.73 -4.19
N TYR A 164 3.97 -12.69 -4.98
CA TYR A 164 2.67 -12.02 -5.17
C TYR A 164 2.10 -11.33 -3.92
N LEU A 165 2.85 -11.26 -2.82
CA LEU A 165 2.54 -10.55 -1.59
C LEU A 165 3.13 -9.13 -1.60
N ALA A 166 2.48 -8.22 -0.87
CA ALA A 166 2.84 -6.81 -0.80
C ALA A 166 3.28 -6.43 0.61
N PHE A 167 4.29 -5.57 0.70
CA PHE A 167 4.83 -5.04 1.95
C PHE A 167 4.84 -3.50 1.92
N THR A 168 4.78 -2.87 3.08
CA THR A 168 4.83 -1.39 3.20
C THR A 168 6.26 -0.87 3.21
N ASN A 169 7.22 -1.67 3.69
CA ASN A 169 8.62 -1.28 3.84
C ASN A 169 9.58 -2.46 3.62
N GLN A 170 10.87 -2.16 3.51
CA GLN A 170 11.93 -3.16 3.31
C GLN A 170 12.05 -4.12 4.49
N GLY A 171 11.82 -3.64 5.72
CA GLY A 171 11.94 -4.45 6.92
C GLY A 171 10.92 -5.59 6.97
N GLU A 172 9.66 -5.30 6.61
CA GLU A 172 8.63 -6.32 6.40
C GLU A 172 9.07 -7.36 5.35
N GLN A 173 9.57 -6.91 4.20
CA GLN A 173 10.05 -7.84 3.18
C GLN A 173 11.20 -8.72 3.71
N THR A 174 12.13 -8.17 4.50
CA THR A 174 13.23 -8.93 5.12
C THR A 174 12.71 -9.97 6.11
N VAL A 175 11.74 -9.62 6.96
CA VAL A 175 11.09 -10.57 7.89
C VAL A 175 10.38 -11.69 7.13
N TYR A 176 9.68 -11.36 6.04
CA TYR A 176 9.03 -12.33 5.17
C TYR A 176 10.05 -13.33 4.59
N GLN A 177 11.16 -12.84 4.03
CA GLN A 177 12.20 -13.68 3.45
C GLN A 177 12.80 -14.64 4.50
N ALA A 178 13.03 -14.15 5.73
CA ALA A 178 13.53 -14.98 6.82
C ALA A 178 12.52 -16.06 7.25
N LEU A 179 11.23 -15.71 7.36
CA LEU A 179 10.16 -16.68 7.64
C LEU A 179 10.03 -17.73 6.53
N ARG A 180 10.07 -17.32 5.26
CA ARG A 180 10.07 -18.23 4.10
C ARG A 180 11.26 -19.17 4.15
N GLN A 181 12.47 -18.66 4.46
CA GLN A 181 13.65 -19.50 4.61
C GLN A 181 13.47 -20.56 5.70
N ILE A 182 12.92 -20.19 6.86
CA ILE A 182 12.61 -21.14 7.95
C ILE A 182 11.59 -22.19 7.47
N GLN A 183 10.54 -21.74 6.79
CA GLN A 183 9.48 -22.61 6.24
C GLN A 183 10.05 -23.67 5.29
N GLU A 184 10.94 -23.25 4.38
CA GLU A 184 11.46 -24.12 3.31
C GLU A 184 12.64 -24.99 3.75
N LYS A 185 13.51 -24.51 4.65
CA LYS A 185 14.80 -25.15 4.94
C LYS A 185 14.88 -25.80 6.32
N ASP A 186 14.14 -25.28 7.29
CA ASP A 186 14.36 -25.63 8.69
C ASP A 186 13.21 -26.43 9.32
N LEU A 187 12.00 -26.32 8.76
CA LEU A 187 10.86 -27.09 9.25
C LEU A 187 10.88 -28.53 8.72
N PRO A 188 10.46 -29.51 9.54
CA PRO A 188 10.22 -30.88 9.08
C PRO A 188 9.20 -30.93 7.94
N ARG A 189 9.28 -31.94 7.09
CA ARG A 189 8.45 -32.08 5.87
C ARG A 189 6.94 -32.11 6.17
N GLU A 190 6.57 -32.61 7.34
CA GLU A 190 5.21 -32.73 7.86
C GLU A 190 4.70 -31.47 8.58
N SER A 191 5.51 -30.41 8.62
CA SER A 191 5.22 -29.18 9.37
C SER A 191 5.39 -27.97 8.46
N THR A 192 4.49 -26.99 8.58
CA THR A 192 4.60 -25.72 7.85
C THR A 192 4.04 -24.57 8.68
N ILE A 193 4.41 -23.36 8.30
CA ILE A 193 3.82 -22.12 8.79
C ILE A 193 3.00 -21.47 7.68
N GLY A 194 1.88 -20.85 8.01
CA GLY A 194 1.22 -19.89 7.11
C GLY A 194 1.77 -18.49 7.39
N ILE A 195 2.11 -17.73 6.35
CA ILE A 195 2.66 -16.37 6.47
C ILE A 195 1.71 -15.41 5.74
N TYR A 196 1.05 -14.53 6.48
CA TYR A 196 0.04 -13.61 5.96
C TYR A 196 0.46 -12.16 6.29
N PRO A 197 1.20 -11.48 5.39
CA PRO A 197 1.56 -10.09 5.58
C PRO A 197 0.34 -9.19 5.48
N LEU A 198 0.31 -8.10 6.26
CA LEU A 198 -0.71 -7.06 6.20
C LEU A 198 -2.14 -7.63 6.28
N ALA A 199 -2.34 -8.61 7.16
CA ALA A 199 -3.58 -9.36 7.29
C ALA A 199 -4.64 -8.55 8.05
N GLY A 200 -5.22 -7.56 7.38
CA GLY A 200 -6.28 -6.71 7.91
C GLY A 200 -7.43 -7.51 8.53
N GLY A 201 -7.75 -7.21 9.78
CA GLY A 201 -8.80 -7.85 10.56
C GLY A 201 -9.66 -6.83 11.32
N ARG A 202 -10.79 -7.29 11.86
CA ARG A 202 -11.69 -6.48 12.67
C ARG A 202 -11.94 -7.14 14.02
N VAL A 203 -11.75 -6.38 15.08
CA VAL A 203 -12.15 -6.69 16.46
C VAL A 203 -13.22 -5.68 16.91
N PRO A 204 -13.94 -5.90 18.03
CA PRO A 204 -14.95 -4.95 18.48
C PRO A 204 -14.42 -3.51 18.56
N GLY A 205 -15.10 -2.59 17.87
CA GLY A 205 -14.75 -1.16 17.88
C GLY A 205 -13.53 -0.75 17.06
N ARG A 206 -12.82 -1.67 16.37
CA ARG A 206 -11.59 -1.31 15.64
C ARG A 206 -11.28 -2.25 14.46
N THR A 207 -10.83 -1.66 13.35
CA THR A 207 -10.14 -2.38 12.27
C THR A 207 -8.64 -2.21 12.46
N TRP A 208 -7.86 -3.27 12.28
CA TRP A 208 -6.43 -3.27 12.49
C TRP A 208 -5.74 -4.19 11.48
N GLU A 209 -4.53 -3.82 11.10
CA GLU A 209 -3.67 -4.54 10.18
C GLU A 209 -2.35 -4.83 10.91
N PRO A 210 -2.06 -6.08 11.28
CA PRO A 210 -0.72 -6.47 11.72
C PRO A 210 0.26 -6.43 10.55
N ASP A 211 1.54 -6.25 10.87
CA ASP A 211 2.60 -6.47 9.87
C ASP A 211 2.56 -7.93 9.38
N PHE A 212 2.46 -8.90 10.31
CA PHE A 212 2.27 -10.31 9.98
C PHE A 212 1.29 -11.01 10.90
N LEU A 213 0.39 -11.78 10.29
CA LEU A 213 -0.27 -12.91 10.92
C LEU A 213 0.45 -14.19 10.49
N VAL A 214 0.83 -15.03 11.45
CA VAL A 214 1.50 -16.31 11.22
C VAL A 214 0.67 -17.43 11.82
N THR A 215 0.43 -18.50 11.06
CA THR A 215 -0.22 -19.70 11.59
C THR A 215 0.78 -20.83 11.74
N TYR A 216 0.75 -21.54 12.87
CA TYR A 216 1.62 -22.68 13.12
C TYR A 216 0.97 -23.67 14.09
N LYS A 217 1.05 -24.97 13.78
CA LYS A 217 0.47 -26.07 14.60
C LYS A 217 -0.98 -25.81 15.05
N GLY A 218 -1.82 -25.29 14.14
CA GLY A 218 -3.24 -25.02 14.39
C GLY A 218 -3.53 -23.74 15.19
N ARG A 219 -2.53 -22.88 15.43
CA ARG A 219 -2.66 -21.62 16.16
C ARG A 219 -2.29 -20.44 15.28
N ALA A 220 -2.79 -19.26 15.64
CA ALA A 220 -2.44 -17.99 15.01
C ALA A 220 -1.63 -17.11 15.97
N GLY A 221 -0.58 -16.48 15.47
CA GLY A 221 0.23 -15.52 16.19
C GLY A 221 0.46 -14.28 15.34
N VAL A 222 0.75 -13.16 15.99
CA VAL A 222 0.98 -11.87 15.35
C VAL A 222 2.43 -11.46 15.59
N LEU A 223 3.08 -10.93 14.55
CA LEU A 223 4.36 -10.25 14.61
C LEU A 223 4.19 -8.81 14.15
N GLU A 224 4.74 -7.88 14.92
CA GLU A 224 4.82 -6.45 14.61
C GLU A 224 6.29 -6.03 14.61
N ILE A 225 6.70 -5.18 13.68
CA ILE A 225 8.04 -4.59 13.63
C ILE A 225 7.97 -3.24 14.36
N ASP A 226 8.67 -3.16 15.49
CA ASP A 226 8.64 -1.99 16.36
C ASP A 226 9.77 -1.02 16.01
N GLY A 227 9.41 0.24 15.71
CA GLY A 227 10.36 1.31 15.45
C GLY A 227 10.87 1.97 16.75
N PRO A 228 11.98 2.73 16.71
CA PRO A 228 12.70 3.19 17.91
C PRO A 228 11.97 4.28 18.73
N HIS A 229 10.72 4.64 18.41
CA HIS A 229 10.02 5.82 18.93
C HIS A 229 8.62 5.56 19.52
N HIS A 230 8.36 4.40 20.11
CA HIS A 230 7.07 4.09 20.76
C HIS A 230 7.11 4.06 22.29
N ASN A 231 7.73 5.06 22.94
CA ASN A 231 7.74 5.16 24.41
C ASN A 231 6.43 5.71 25.04
N GLY A 232 5.38 5.99 24.24
CA GLY A 232 4.16 6.67 24.71
C GLY A 232 2.85 5.86 24.74
N ARG A 233 2.81 4.60 24.27
CA ARG A 233 1.53 3.88 24.01
C ARG A 233 1.36 2.50 24.66
N ARG A 234 2.22 2.10 25.58
CA ARG A 234 2.19 0.75 26.22
C ARG A 234 0.80 0.30 26.71
N ALA A 235 -0.01 1.20 27.28
CA ALA A 235 -1.35 0.86 27.76
C ALA A 235 -2.36 0.59 26.62
N MET A 236 -2.26 1.35 25.51
CA MET A 236 -3.07 1.12 24.31
C MET A 236 -2.64 -0.15 23.59
N ASP A 237 -1.33 -0.44 23.60
CA ASP A 237 -0.75 -1.65 23.03
C ASP A 237 -1.16 -2.90 23.81
N ALA A 238 -1.16 -2.84 25.14
CA ALA A 238 -1.65 -3.93 25.98
C ALA A 238 -3.14 -4.21 25.76
N THR A 239 -3.97 -3.16 25.72
CA THR A 239 -5.41 -3.32 25.45
C THR A 239 -5.66 -3.93 24.07
N ARG A 240 -4.85 -3.55 23.07
CA ARG A 240 -4.91 -4.12 21.72
C ARG A 240 -4.52 -5.60 21.72
N ASP A 241 -3.41 -5.95 22.35
CA ASP A 241 -2.90 -7.32 22.38
C ASP A 241 -3.92 -8.23 23.09
N HIS A 242 -4.57 -7.75 24.16
CA HIS A 242 -5.67 -8.47 24.83
C HIS A 242 -6.86 -8.75 23.91
N LEU A 243 -7.34 -7.75 23.15
CA LEU A 243 -8.45 -7.95 22.20
C LEU A 243 -8.13 -8.99 21.12
N LEU A 244 -6.87 -9.08 20.71
CA LEU A 244 -6.43 -10.09 19.74
C LEU A 244 -6.39 -11.48 20.37
N MET A 245 -5.91 -11.57 21.60
CA MET A 245 -5.93 -12.83 22.35
C MET A 245 -7.36 -13.33 22.59
N ASP A 246 -8.27 -12.43 22.98
CA ASP A 246 -9.70 -12.74 23.13
C ASP A 246 -10.34 -13.17 21.79
N ALA A 247 -9.81 -12.68 20.66
CA ALA A 247 -10.22 -13.06 19.31
C ALA A 247 -9.59 -14.38 18.80
N GLY A 248 -8.77 -15.06 19.62
CA GLY A 248 -8.16 -16.35 19.29
C GLY A 248 -6.73 -16.29 18.74
N VAL A 249 -6.06 -15.14 18.81
CA VAL A 249 -4.62 -15.05 18.55
C VAL A 249 -3.86 -15.55 19.78
N ALA A 250 -3.13 -16.66 19.66
CA ALA A 250 -2.44 -17.28 20.78
C ALA A 250 -1.28 -16.43 21.32
N PHE A 251 -0.65 -15.63 20.46
CA PHE A 251 0.57 -14.90 20.82
C PHE A 251 0.78 -13.65 19.96
N VAL A 252 1.23 -12.56 20.57
CA VAL A 252 1.67 -11.32 19.88
C VAL A 252 3.12 -11.06 20.30
N ASP A 253 4.05 -10.94 19.35
CA ASP A 253 5.45 -10.58 19.61
C ASP A 253 5.86 -9.38 18.76
N ARG A 254 6.90 -8.67 19.21
CA ARG A 254 7.43 -7.49 18.53
C ARG A 254 8.88 -7.73 18.15
N ILE A 255 9.22 -7.45 16.90
CA ILE A 255 10.57 -7.50 16.37
C ILE A 255 11.15 -6.08 16.46
N PRO A 256 12.20 -5.83 17.25
CA PRO A 256 12.84 -4.52 17.25
C PRO A 256 13.47 -4.26 15.89
N VAL A 257 13.36 -3.02 15.38
CA VAL A 257 13.90 -2.67 14.06
C VAL A 257 15.39 -3.01 13.92
N GLU A 258 16.16 -2.91 15.01
CA GLU A 258 17.58 -3.22 15.03
C GLU A 258 17.85 -4.70 14.73
N ALA A 259 16.95 -5.60 15.16
CA ALA A 259 17.07 -7.02 14.84
C ALA A 259 16.77 -7.30 13.37
N VAL A 260 16.05 -6.43 12.65
CA VAL A 260 15.78 -6.61 11.21
C VAL A 260 17.04 -6.44 10.38
N ASP A 261 17.97 -5.60 10.84
CA ASP A 261 19.25 -5.33 10.17
C ASP A 261 20.35 -6.36 10.51
N ASP A 262 20.13 -7.24 11.50
CA ASP A 262 21.02 -8.36 11.84
C ASP A 262 20.35 -9.72 11.52
N PRO A 263 20.79 -10.42 10.45
CA PRO A 263 20.20 -11.71 10.07
C PRO A 263 20.26 -12.80 11.15
N ALA A 264 21.27 -12.79 12.02
CA ALA A 264 21.39 -13.78 13.09
C ALA A 264 20.40 -13.48 14.22
N GLU A 265 20.28 -12.22 14.60
CA GLU A 265 19.31 -11.77 15.61
C GLU A 265 17.87 -11.98 15.13
N LEU A 266 17.56 -11.57 13.89
CA LEU A 266 16.25 -11.80 13.26
C LEU A 266 15.85 -13.26 13.32
N ASN A 267 16.74 -14.17 12.89
CA ASN A 267 16.48 -15.59 12.92
C ASN A 267 16.24 -16.11 14.33
N ALA A 268 17.00 -15.64 15.33
CA ALA A 268 16.79 -16.04 16.72
C ALA A 268 15.42 -15.58 17.25
N VAL A 269 15.00 -14.36 16.94
CA VAL A 269 13.69 -13.80 17.31
C VAL A 269 12.57 -14.60 16.67
N LEU A 270 12.63 -14.84 15.36
CA LEU A 270 11.59 -15.58 14.62
C LEU A 270 11.46 -17.03 15.11
N ARG A 271 12.58 -17.72 15.37
CA ARG A 271 12.53 -19.08 15.94
C ARG A 271 11.94 -19.10 17.34
N ARG A 272 12.27 -18.10 18.18
CA ARG A 272 11.66 -17.96 19.50
C ARG A 272 10.15 -17.77 19.40
N PHE A 273 9.70 -16.92 18.47
CA PHE A 273 8.28 -16.69 18.19
C PHE A 273 7.59 -17.99 17.75
N LEU A 274 8.12 -18.70 16.75
CA LEU A 274 7.52 -19.93 16.23
C LEU A 274 7.46 -21.05 17.28
N ARG A 275 8.50 -21.18 18.12
CA ARG A 275 8.49 -22.11 19.25
C ARG A 275 7.35 -21.76 20.22
N ARG A 276 7.24 -20.50 20.63
CA ARG A 276 6.16 -20.05 21.53
C ARG A 276 4.78 -20.29 20.92
N LEU A 277 4.59 -19.95 19.64
CA LEU A 277 3.32 -20.18 18.95
C LEU A 277 2.96 -21.67 18.91
N GLY A 278 3.95 -22.53 18.65
CA GLY A 278 3.78 -23.98 18.66
C GLY A 278 3.51 -24.59 20.05
N ASP A 279 3.97 -23.94 21.12
CA ASP A 279 3.98 -24.49 22.49
C ASP A 279 2.96 -23.82 23.44
N ALA A 280 2.34 -22.69 23.06
CA ALA A 280 1.34 -21.95 23.85
C ALA A 280 0.05 -22.74 24.14
N SER A 281 0.09 -23.62 25.13
CA SER A 281 -1.06 -24.37 25.68
C SER A 281 -1.87 -23.59 26.70
#